data_AF-A0A8R1IUL6-F1
#
_entry.id   AF-A0A8R1IUL6-F1
#
_cell.length_a   1.000
_cell.length_b   1.000
_cell.length_c   1.000
_cell.angle_alpha   90.00
_cell.angle_beta   90.00
_cell.angle_gamma   90.00
#
_symmetry.space_group_name_H-M   'P 1'
#
loop_
_entity.id
_entity.type
_entity.pdbx_description
1 polymer ?
#
loop_
_entity_poly.entity_id
_entity_poly.type
_entity_poly.pdbx_seq_one_letter_code
_entity_poly.pdbx_strand_id
1 'polypeptide(L)'
;MVGGCCVCADENGWTDNPLIYCDGENCEVAVHQGCYGIQEVPEGEWFCAKCSSAAAKVPGGANEATFCCQLCPFDYGALKKTDRGGWAHVICALYIPEVRFGNVHSMEPVILSDVPCDKFNRTCYLCNEERPVDAKKGACMSCNKSTCKRSFHVTCAQRKGLLCEEGAISRNVKYCGYCEGHLKKAP
;
A
#
# COMPACT_ATOMS: atom_id res chain seq x y z
N MET A 1 -7.20 -10.25 -11.97
CA MET A 1 -6.32 -9.31 -12.69
C MET A 1 -7.03 -7.97 -12.68
N VAL A 2 -6.48 -6.98 -11.97
CA VAL A 2 -6.95 -5.59 -12.04
C VAL A 2 -6.06 -4.94 -13.10
N GLY A 3 -6.62 -4.53 -14.24
CA GLY A 3 -5.87 -3.71 -15.19
C GLY A 3 -5.66 -2.35 -14.54
N GLY A 4 -4.42 -1.87 -14.40
CA GLY A 4 -4.15 -0.55 -13.83
C GLY A 4 -3.10 -0.51 -12.73
N CYS A 5 -3.00 0.65 -12.09
CA CYS A 5 -2.07 0.88 -10.99
C CYS A 5 -2.54 0.19 -9.70
N CYS A 6 -1.70 -0.69 -9.14
CA CYS A 6 -2.02 -1.39 -7.89
C CYS A 6 -1.98 -0.51 -6.62
N VAL A 7 -1.70 0.79 -6.75
CA VAL A 7 -1.71 1.77 -5.66
C VAL A 7 -2.99 2.63 -5.67
N CYS A 8 -3.32 3.29 -6.78
CA CYS A 8 -4.50 4.18 -6.87
C CYS A 8 -5.74 3.53 -7.49
N ALA A 9 -5.61 2.32 -8.07
CA ALA A 9 -6.65 1.61 -8.79
C ALA A 9 -7.17 2.27 -10.09
N ASP A 10 -6.53 3.34 -10.58
CA ASP A 10 -6.81 3.85 -11.93
C ASP A 10 -6.16 2.95 -12.99
N GLU A 11 -6.90 2.71 -14.07
CA GLU A 11 -6.51 1.84 -15.17
C GLU A 11 -5.62 2.55 -16.21
N ASN A 12 -5.67 3.89 -16.27
CA ASN A 12 -5.05 4.68 -17.33
C ASN A 12 -3.69 5.23 -16.90
N GLY A 13 -2.71 5.23 -17.81
CA GLY A 13 -1.50 6.05 -17.68
C GLY A 13 -1.62 7.39 -18.41
N TRP A 14 -0.85 8.39 -18.00
CA TRP A 14 -0.80 9.71 -18.66
C TRP A 14 0.61 10.05 -19.14
N THR A 15 0.72 11.07 -20.00
CA THR A 15 2.00 11.48 -20.59
C THR A 15 3.02 11.94 -19.54
N ASP A 16 2.57 12.62 -18.49
CA ASP A 16 3.37 13.15 -17.38
C ASP A 16 3.37 12.25 -16.13
N ASN A 17 2.58 11.16 -16.16
CA ASN A 17 2.50 10.18 -15.09
C ASN A 17 2.14 8.81 -15.68
N PRO A 18 3.08 8.18 -16.43
CA PRO A 18 2.80 6.94 -17.14
C PRO A 18 2.60 5.77 -16.17
N LEU A 19 1.87 4.76 -16.64
CA LEU A 19 1.75 3.46 -15.96
C LEU A 19 2.95 2.59 -16.33
N ILE A 20 3.73 2.19 -15.35
CA ILE A 20 4.99 1.43 -15.50
C ILE A 20 4.79 0.03 -14.94
N TYR A 21 5.20 -0.98 -15.70
CA TYR A 21 5.11 -2.40 -15.35
C TYR A 21 6.47 -2.94 -14.94
N CYS A 22 6.49 -3.80 -13.93
CA CYS A 22 7.70 -4.47 -13.48
C CYS A 22 8.05 -5.64 -14.40
N ASP A 23 9.29 -5.69 -14.90
CA ASP A 23 9.82 -6.76 -15.76
C ASP A 23 10.35 -7.97 -14.98
N GLY A 24 10.23 -7.96 -13.65
CA GLY A 24 10.60 -9.09 -12.81
C GLY A 24 9.73 -10.33 -13.08
N GLU A 25 10.35 -11.50 -13.12
CA GLU A 25 9.65 -12.77 -13.33
C GLU A 25 8.51 -12.98 -12.33
N ASN A 26 7.32 -13.32 -12.84
CA ASN A 26 6.10 -13.52 -12.05
C ASN A 26 5.72 -12.31 -11.17
N CYS A 27 6.09 -11.10 -11.57
CA CYS A 27 5.70 -9.87 -10.89
C CYS A 27 4.53 -9.18 -11.61
N GLU A 28 3.43 -8.97 -10.89
CA GLU A 28 2.25 -8.27 -11.43
C GLU A 28 2.21 -6.79 -11.03
N VAL A 29 3.34 -6.21 -10.60
CA VAL A 29 3.38 -4.81 -10.16
C VAL A 29 3.29 -3.89 -11.36
N ALA A 30 2.16 -3.19 -11.47
CA ALA A 30 1.97 -2.04 -12.32
C ALA A 30 1.67 -0.82 -11.44
N VAL A 31 2.39 0.29 -11.66
CA VAL A 31 2.27 1.51 -10.86
C VAL A 31 2.45 2.75 -11.72
N HIS A 32 1.74 3.82 -11.40
CA HIS A 32 2.12 5.13 -11.96
C HIS A 32 3.48 5.55 -11.43
N GLN A 33 4.21 6.32 -12.25
CA GLN A 33 5.46 6.96 -11.86
C GLN A 33 5.33 7.66 -10.49
N GLY A 34 4.34 8.54 -10.35
CA GLY A 34 4.07 9.28 -9.11
C GLY A 34 3.49 8.44 -7.98
N CYS A 35 2.81 7.33 -8.28
CA CYS A 35 2.27 6.43 -7.25
C CYS A 35 3.34 5.58 -6.56
N TYR A 36 4.56 5.50 -7.12
CA TYR A 36 5.65 4.69 -6.58
C TYR A 36 6.95 5.47 -6.36
N GLY A 37 6.95 6.77 -6.67
CA GLY A 37 8.11 7.65 -6.50
C GLY A 37 9.26 7.36 -7.47
N ILE A 38 8.94 6.95 -8.69
CA ILE A 38 9.92 6.70 -9.74
C ILE A 38 10.45 8.05 -10.24
N GLN A 39 11.74 8.33 -10.01
CA GLN A 39 12.31 9.66 -10.30
C GLN A 39 12.37 9.95 -11.81
N GLU A 40 12.72 8.95 -12.60
CA GLU A 40 12.85 9.06 -14.05
C GLU A 40 12.18 7.85 -14.70
N VAL A 41 11.43 8.08 -15.78
CA VAL A 41 10.80 7.00 -16.52
C VAL A 41 11.91 6.17 -17.20
N PRO A 42 11.95 4.85 -16.99
CA PRO A 42 12.98 3.98 -17.54
C PRO A 42 12.85 3.87 -19.05
N GLU A 43 13.97 3.94 -19.78
CA GLU A 43 14.01 3.70 -21.24
C GLU A 43 13.99 2.21 -21.61
N GLY A 44 14.22 1.32 -20.63
CA GLY A 44 14.26 -0.13 -20.79
C GLY A 44 13.62 -0.85 -19.61
N GLU A 45 14.16 -2.01 -19.24
CA GLU A 45 13.61 -2.83 -18.16
C GLU A 45 13.56 -2.06 -16.82
N TRP A 46 12.47 -2.28 -16.09
CA TRP A 46 12.27 -1.71 -14.78
C TRP A 46 11.84 -2.77 -13.77
N PHE A 47 12.46 -2.72 -12.60
CA PHE A 47 12.18 -3.66 -11.52
C PHE A 47 11.69 -2.93 -10.28
N CYS A 48 10.54 -3.32 -9.75
CA CYS A 48 10.06 -2.82 -8.47
C CYS A 48 11.07 -3.15 -7.35
N ALA A 49 10.95 -2.48 -6.20
CA ALA A 49 11.91 -2.63 -5.11
C ALA A 49 12.02 -4.09 -4.60
N LYS A 50 10.92 -4.84 -4.65
CA LYS A 50 10.88 -6.29 -4.34
C LYS A 50 11.76 -7.09 -5.29
N CYS A 51 11.55 -6.98 -6.60
CA CYS A 51 12.32 -7.71 -7.62
C CYS A 51 13.78 -7.29 -7.63
N SER A 52 14.07 -5.99 -7.54
CA SER A 52 15.44 -5.47 -7.42
C SER A 52 16.17 -6.04 -6.21
N SER A 53 15.49 -6.12 -5.05
CA SER A 53 16.10 -6.68 -3.83
C SER A 53 16.20 -8.21 -3.85
N ALA A 54 15.32 -8.90 -4.58
CA ALA A 54 15.42 -10.35 -4.78
C ALA A 54 16.62 -10.71 -5.66
N ALA A 55 16.84 -9.99 -6.76
CA ALA A 55 17.98 -10.18 -7.66
C ALA A 55 19.33 -9.90 -6.97
N ALA A 56 19.37 -8.98 -6.01
CA ALA A 56 20.57 -8.66 -5.24
C ALA A 56 20.95 -9.73 -4.19
N LYS A 57 20.07 -10.70 -3.87
CA LYS A 57 20.39 -11.78 -2.93
C LYS A 57 21.20 -12.88 -3.62
N VAL A 58 22.38 -13.16 -3.11
CA VAL A 58 23.23 -14.28 -3.57
C VAL A 58 22.53 -15.62 -3.22
N PRO A 59 22.47 -16.60 -4.15
CA PRO A 59 21.98 -17.93 -3.85
C PRO A 59 22.76 -18.54 -2.67
N GLY A 60 22.08 -18.87 -1.56
CA GLY A 60 22.70 -19.49 -0.38
C GLY A 60 23.03 -18.55 0.79
N GLY A 61 22.72 -17.25 0.71
CA GLY A 61 22.83 -16.33 1.83
C GLY A 61 21.65 -16.42 2.80
N ALA A 62 21.91 -16.70 4.08
CA ALA A 62 20.90 -16.70 5.14
C ALA A 62 20.32 -15.29 5.39
N ASN A 63 19.27 -14.92 4.66
CA ASN A 63 18.21 -14.03 5.12
C ASN A 63 16.98 -14.17 4.21
N GLU A 64 16.14 -15.17 4.47
CA GLU A 64 14.77 -15.25 3.94
C GLU A 64 13.88 -14.15 4.56
N ALA A 65 14.28 -12.88 4.41
CA ALA A 65 13.35 -11.78 4.62
C ALA A 65 12.21 -11.97 3.61
N THR A 66 11.08 -12.45 4.13
CA THR A 66 9.84 -12.61 3.38
C THR A 66 9.43 -11.22 2.87
N PHE A 67 9.10 -11.12 1.59
CA PHE A 67 8.62 -9.88 0.98
C PHE A 67 7.16 -9.62 1.39
N CYS A 68 6.91 -9.54 2.69
CA CYS A 68 5.59 -9.37 3.28
C CYS A 68 5.44 -7.98 3.85
N CYS A 69 4.26 -7.39 3.65
CA CYS A 69 3.93 -6.11 4.26
C CYS A 69 3.86 -6.22 5.79
N GLN A 70 4.48 -5.29 6.52
CA GLN A 70 4.39 -5.20 7.98
C GLN A 70 3.06 -4.59 8.46
N LEU A 71 2.24 -4.04 7.55
CA LEU A 71 0.99 -3.34 7.85
C LEU A 71 -0.26 -4.13 7.50
N CYS A 72 -0.15 -5.23 6.75
CA CYS A 72 -1.30 -6.05 6.35
C CYS A 72 -0.88 -7.52 6.10
N PRO A 73 -1.82 -8.47 5.94
CA PRO A 73 -1.49 -9.89 5.82
C PRO A 73 -1.07 -10.33 4.40
N PHE A 74 -0.95 -9.42 3.43
CA PHE A 74 -0.73 -9.76 2.02
C PHE A 74 0.71 -9.46 1.54
N ASP A 75 1.14 -10.19 0.51
CA ASP A 75 2.51 -10.25 -0.03
C ASP A 75 2.64 -9.90 -1.54
N TYR A 76 1.52 -9.55 -2.18
CA TYR A 76 1.43 -9.05 -3.56
C TYR A 76 1.43 -7.51 -3.61
N GLY A 77 1.54 -6.90 -4.80
CA GLY A 77 1.43 -5.45 -4.97
C GLY A 77 2.71 -4.66 -4.67
N ALA A 78 2.63 -3.33 -4.76
CA ALA A 78 3.77 -2.43 -4.71
C ALA A 78 4.32 -2.23 -3.29
N LEU A 79 5.54 -2.72 -3.04
CA LEU A 79 6.23 -2.63 -1.75
C LEU A 79 7.40 -1.63 -1.79
N LYS A 80 7.68 -0.99 -0.66
CA LYS A 80 8.92 -0.24 -0.38
C LYS A 80 9.55 -0.71 0.92
N LYS A 81 10.86 -0.50 1.08
CA LYS A 81 11.59 -0.84 2.31
C LYS A 81 11.14 0.06 3.46
N THR A 82 11.13 -0.50 4.66
CA THR A 82 10.79 0.24 5.89
C THR A 82 12.06 0.65 6.65
N ASP A 83 11.93 1.65 7.51
CA ASP A 83 12.96 2.06 8.48
C ASP A 83 13.27 0.96 9.53
N ARG A 84 12.42 -0.07 9.62
CA ARG A 84 12.59 -1.25 10.49
C ARG A 84 13.22 -2.46 9.80
N GLY A 85 13.79 -2.28 8.60
CA GLY A 85 14.43 -3.35 7.84
C GLY A 85 13.46 -4.36 7.20
N GLY A 86 12.17 -4.03 7.13
CA GLY A 86 11.13 -4.85 6.50
C GLY A 86 10.55 -4.19 5.24
N TRP A 87 9.31 -4.56 4.92
CA TRP A 87 8.58 -4.09 3.75
C TRP A 87 7.21 -3.55 4.13
N ALA A 88 6.74 -2.54 3.41
CA ALA A 88 5.38 -2.04 3.53
C ALA A 88 4.81 -1.74 2.15
N HIS A 89 3.51 -1.95 1.95
CA HIS A 89 2.87 -1.49 0.73
C HIS A 89 2.84 0.02 0.69
N VAL A 90 3.01 0.57 -0.50
CA VAL A 90 2.86 2.01 -0.71
C VAL A 90 1.43 2.46 -0.37
N ILE A 91 0.41 1.69 -0.77
CA ILE A 91 -0.98 2.01 -0.42
C ILE A 91 -1.23 1.96 1.09
N CYS A 92 -0.68 0.98 1.81
CA CYS A 92 -0.79 0.91 3.27
C CYS A 92 -0.18 2.15 3.94
N ALA A 93 0.94 2.63 3.42
CA ALA A 93 1.61 3.82 3.92
C ALA A 93 0.81 5.11 3.63
N LEU A 94 0.10 5.19 2.50
CA LEU A 94 -0.73 6.35 2.15
C LEU A 94 -1.98 6.47 3.05
N TYR A 95 -2.63 5.34 3.38
CA TYR A 95 -3.94 5.33 4.03
C TYR A 95 -3.90 5.13 5.56
N ILE A 96 -2.74 4.86 6.15
CA ILE A 96 -2.54 4.90 7.61
C ILE A 96 -1.92 6.26 7.96
N PRO A 97 -2.66 7.20 8.57
CA PRO A 97 -2.23 8.60 8.72
C PRO A 97 -0.90 8.78 9.46
N GLU A 98 -0.56 7.87 10.36
CA GLU A 98 0.66 7.92 11.16
C GLU A 98 1.89 7.33 10.45
N VAL A 99 1.70 6.69 9.28
CA VAL A 99 2.82 6.23 8.44
C VAL A 99 3.30 7.39 7.58
N ARG A 100 4.62 7.51 7.39
CA ARG A 100 5.23 8.56 6.57
C ARG A 100 6.22 7.96 5.58
N PHE A 101 6.62 8.77 4.60
CA PHE A 101 7.78 8.48 3.76
C PHE A 101 8.95 9.36 4.20
N GLY A 102 10.15 8.79 4.31
CA GLY A 102 11.36 9.54 4.62
C GLY A 102 11.66 10.61 3.55
N ASN A 103 11.39 10.28 2.30
CA ASN A 103 11.36 11.23 1.19
C ASN A 103 10.08 11.04 0.38
N VAL A 104 9.33 12.12 0.18
CA VAL A 104 8.02 12.11 -0.51
C VAL A 104 8.14 12.00 -2.03
N HIS A 105 9.28 12.35 -2.62
CA HIS A 105 9.51 12.25 -4.06
C HIS A 105 9.86 10.81 -4.44
N SER A 106 10.75 10.17 -3.69
CA SER A 106 11.11 8.76 -3.90
C SER A 106 10.15 7.79 -3.20
N MET A 107 9.27 8.28 -2.33
CA MET A 107 8.36 7.47 -1.52
C MET A 107 9.08 6.38 -0.72
N GLU A 108 10.28 6.67 -0.20
CA GLU A 108 11.06 5.72 0.60
C GLU A 108 12.08 6.39 1.55
N PRO A 109 12.50 5.70 2.63
CA PRO A 109 11.87 4.49 3.17
C PRO A 109 10.49 4.80 3.76
N VAL A 110 9.68 3.76 3.95
CA VAL A 110 8.43 3.87 4.71
C VAL A 110 8.77 3.91 6.20
N ILE A 111 8.37 4.97 6.88
CA ILE A 111 8.65 5.22 8.30
C ILE A 111 7.52 4.63 9.14
N LEU A 112 7.82 3.55 9.86
CA LEU A 112 6.90 2.86 10.76
C LEU A 112 7.16 3.17 12.23
N SER A 113 8.32 3.74 12.57
CA SER A 113 8.70 4.05 13.96
C SER A 113 7.73 4.98 14.68
N ASP A 114 7.03 5.85 13.93
CA ASP A 114 6.06 6.80 14.47
C ASP A 114 4.64 6.23 14.63
N VAL A 115 4.38 5.01 14.14
CA VAL A 115 3.03 4.42 14.16
C VAL A 115 2.69 3.92 15.57
N PRO A 116 1.60 4.43 16.20
CA PRO A 116 1.21 4.00 17.55
C PRO A 116 0.89 2.50 17.61
N CYS A 117 1.28 1.84 18.71
CA CYS A 117 1.00 0.42 18.93
C CYS A 117 -0.50 0.07 18.86
N ASP A 118 -1.39 1.00 19.22
CA ASP A 118 -2.84 0.80 19.09
C ASP A 118 -3.27 0.45 17.66
N LYS A 119 -2.59 0.97 16.62
CA LYS A 119 -2.92 0.62 15.23
C LYS A 119 -2.68 -0.86 14.94
N PHE A 120 -1.66 -1.45 15.56
CA PHE A 120 -1.30 -2.86 15.43
C PHE A 120 -2.16 -3.79 16.30
N ASN A 121 -2.82 -3.26 17.33
CA ASN A 121 -3.67 -4.02 18.23
C ASN A 121 -5.13 -4.10 17.77
N ARG A 122 -5.50 -3.38 16.70
CA ARG A 122 -6.84 -3.36 16.15
C ARG A 122 -7.16 -4.63 15.37
N THR A 123 -8.43 -5.01 15.39
CA THR A 123 -8.96 -6.14 14.61
C THR A 123 -9.57 -5.61 13.32
N CYS A 124 -9.10 -6.11 12.17
CA CYS A 124 -9.71 -5.88 10.88
C CYS A 124 -11.04 -6.64 10.79
N TYR A 125 -12.16 -5.91 10.71
CA TYR A 125 -13.49 -6.53 10.69
C TYR A 125 -13.71 -7.38 9.42
N LEU A 126 -13.14 -6.97 8.28
CA LEU A 126 -13.22 -7.70 7.01
C LEU A 126 -12.51 -9.06 7.10
N CYS A 127 -11.29 -9.10 7.64
CA CYS A 127 -10.59 -10.36 7.88
C CYS A 127 -11.29 -11.20 8.96
N ASN A 128 -11.89 -10.57 9.97
CA ASN A 128 -12.61 -11.31 11.01
C ASN A 128 -13.80 -12.10 10.45
N GLU A 129 -14.36 -11.66 9.32
CA GLU A 129 -15.43 -12.37 8.61
C GLU A 129 -14.86 -13.41 7.62
N GLU A 130 -13.80 -13.08 6.87
CA GLU A 130 -13.27 -13.95 5.81
C GLU A 130 -12.16 -14.92 6.27
N ARG A 131 -11.18 -14.44 7.04
CA ARG A 131 -10.02 -15.22 7.52
C ARG A 131 -9.55 -14.70 8.89
N PRO A 132 -10.17 -15.15 10.00
CA PRO A 132 -9.95 -14.58 11.34
C PRO A 132 -8.50 -14.59 11.82
N VAL A 133 -7.70 -15.57 11.40
CA VAL A 133 -6.26 -15.66 11.71
C VAL A 133 -5.45 -14.45 11.22
N ASP A 134 -5.93 -13.76 10.19
CA ASP A 134 -5.27 -12.58 9.64
C ASP A 134 -5.77 -11.28 10.27
N ALA A 135 -6.86 -11.31 11.04
CA ALA A 135 -7.57 -10.11 11.47
C ALA A 135 -6.75 -9.18 12.38
N LYS A 136 -5.73 -9.70 13.06
CA LYS A 136 -4.81 -8.93 13.93
C LYS A 136 -3.38 -8.81 13.37
N LYS A 137 -3.15 -9.19 12.11
CA LYS A 137 -1.80 -9.08 11.49
C LYS A 137 -1.56 -7.67 10.98
N GLY A 138 -0.47 -7.02 11.37
CA GLY A 138 -0.16 -5.67 10.88
C GLY A 138 -1.05 -4.59 11.51
N ALA A 139 -1.32 -3.50 10.79
CA ALA A 139 -1.98 -2.32 11.33
C ALA A 139 -3.30 -2.01 10.59
N CYS A 140 -4.29 -1.52 11.32
CA CYS A 140 -5.58 -1.14 10.73
C CYS A 140 -5.74 0.38 10.64
N MET A 141 -6.33 0.83 9.53
CA MET A 141 -6.96 2.14 9.44
C MET A 141 -8.35 2.11 10.10
N SER A 142 -8.89 3.28 10.43
CA SER A 142 -10.23 3.42 11.02
C SER A 142 -11.20 3.98 9.99
N CYS A 143 -12.48 3.58 10.09
CA CYS A 143 -13.53 4.23 9.31
C CYS A 143 -13.55 5.75 9.58
N ASN A 144 -13.60 6.56 8.53
CA ASN A 144 -13.57 8.03 8.61
C ASN A 144 -14.90 8.63 9.15
N LYS A 145 -15.94 7.83 9.38
CA LYS A 145 -17.16 8.28 10.08
C LYS A 145 -16.87 8.43 11.56
N SER A 146 -17.01 9.65 12.09
CA SER A 146 -16.63 10.04 13.47
C SER A 146 -17.14 9.14 14.61
N THR A 147 -18.33 8.56 14.48
CA THR A 147 -18.93 7.70 15.51
C THR A 147 -18.64 6.20 15.30
N CYS A 148 -17.99 5.84 14.19
CA CYS A 148 -17.73 4.45 13.84
C CYS A 148 -16.44 3.95 14.49
N LYS A 149 -16.50 2.76 15.08
CA LYS A 149 -15.33 2.09 15.68
C LYS A 149 -14.75 0.97 14.81
N ARG A 150 -15.29 0.75 13.61
CA ARG A 150 -14.79 -0.29 12.69
C ARG A 150 -13.40 0.09 12.21
N SER A 151 -12.52 -0.91 12.21
CA SER A 151 -11.15 -0.83 11.72
C SER A 151 -10.91 -1.94 10.71
N PHE A 152 -10.04 -1.71 9.74
CA PHE A 152 -9.74 -2.66 8.67
C PHE A 152 -8.34 -2.41 8.12
N HIS A 153 -7.72 -3.45 7.53
CA HIS A 153 -6.50 -3.26 6.76
C HIS A 153 -6.79 -2.44 5.51
N VAL A 154 -5.83 -1.62 5.10
CA VAL A 154 -5.93 -0.80 3.90
C VAL A 154 -6.18 -1.67 2.66
N THR A 155 -5.42 -2.73 2.49
CA THR A 155 -5.54 -3.69 1.37
C THR A 155 -6.87 -4.47 1.38
N CYS A 156 -7.42 -4.78 2.56
CA CYS A 156 -8.77 -5.36 2.65
C CYS A 156 -9.82 -4.36 2.16
N ALA A 157 -9.72 -3.09 2.56
CA ALA A 157 -10.60 -2.05 2.08
C ALA A 157 -10.43 -1.76 0.59
N GLN A 158 -9.20 -1.79 0.07
CA GLN A 158 -8.91 -1.65 -1.36
C GLN A 158 -9.68 -2.70 -2.16
N ARG A 159 -9.58 -3.98 -1.76
CA ARG A 159 -10.27 -5.09 -2.45
C ARG A 159 -11.79 -4.97 -2.42
N LYS A 160 -12.35 -4.32 -1.40
CA LYS A 160 -13.79 -4.09 -1.24
C LYS A 160 -14.26 -2.73 -1.81
N GLY A 161 -13.37 -1.94 -2.41
CA GLY A 161 -13.70 -0.61 -2.94
C GLY A 161 -14.10 0.40 -1.86
N LEU A 162 -13.52 0.29 -0.66
CA LEU A 162 -13.87 1.07 0.53
C LEU A 162 -12.93 2.26 0.81
N LEU A 163 -11.91 2.43 -0.03
CA LEU A 163 -10.95 3.52 0.06
C LEU A 163 -11.47 4.77 -0.67
N CYS A 164 -11.13 5.95 -0.17
CA CYS A 164 -11.55 7.23 -0.72
C CYS A 164 -10.43 8.26 -0.60
N GLU A 165 -10.36 9.15 -1.59
CA GLU A 165 -9.46 10.30 -1.62
C GLU A 165 -10.30 11.56 -1.51
N GLU A 166 -10.21 12.27 -0.38
CA GLU A 166 -10.92 13.52 -0.13
C GLU A 166 -9.99 14.72 -0.38
N GLY A 167 -10.34 15.63 -1.29
CA GLY A 167 -9.54 16.82 -1.55
C GLY A 167 -10.22 17.76 -2.52
N ALA A 168 -10.69 18.89 -2.00
CA ALA A 168 -11.26 19.98 -2.80
C ALA A 168 -10.18 21.07 -2.98
N ILE A 169 -9.77 21.31 -4.22
CA ILE A 169 -9.23 22.60 -4.71
C ILE A 169 -7.82 23.00 -4.19
N SER A 170 -7.24 22.33 -3.18
CA SER A 170 -5.85 22.52 -2.73
C SER A 170 -5.04 21.23 -2.80
N ARG A 171 -3.72 21.33 -2.96
CA ARG A 171 -2.77 20.21 -3.17
C ARG A 171 -2.71 19.15 -2.05
N ASN A 172 -3.57 19.22 -1.03
CA ASN A 172 -3.61 18.29 0.09
C ASN A 172 -4.73 17.26 -0.09
N VAL A 173 -4.37 16.09 -0.63
CA VAL A 173 -5.27 14.92 -0.70
C VAL A 173 -5.28 14.21 0.65
N LYS A 174 -6.48 13.94 1.17
CA LYS A 174 -6.69 13.13 2.36
C LYS A 174 -7.11 11.72 1.96
N TYR A 175 -6.20 10.78 2.17
CA TYR A 175 -6.47 9.35 1.99
C TYR A 175 -7.25 8.82 3.20
N CYS A 176 -8.45 8.29 2.95
CA CYS A 176 -9.33 7.78 4.00
C CYS A 176 -10.15 6.59 3.52
N GLY A 177 -11.01 6.04 4.37
CA GLY A 177 -11.85 4.91 3.98
C GLY A 177 -13.07 4.78 4.87
N TYR A 178 -14.10 4.11 4.35
CA TYR A 178 -15.37 3.93 5.03
C TYR A 178 -15.72 2.45 5.08
N CYS A 179 -16.21 1.96 6.22
CA CYS A 179 -16.78 0.61 6.24
C CYS A 179 -18.02 0.53 5.34
N GLU A 180 -18.45 -0.67 4.97
CA GLU A 180 -19.60 -0.90 4.09
C GLU A 180 -20.89 -0.19 4.53
N GLY A 181 -21.10 -0.01 5.84
CA GLY A 181 -22.26 0.71 6.38
C GLY A 181 -22.20 2.25 6.26
N HIS A 182 -21.05 2.81 5.88
CA HIS A 182 -20.81 4.26 5.83
C HIS A 182 -20.23 4.77 4.51
N LEU A 183 -19.83 3.87 3.60
CA LEU A 183 -19.53 4.27 2.24
C LEU A 183 -20.85 4.68 1.59
N LYS A 184 -21.07 5.99 1.43
CA LYS A 184 -22.17 6.47 0.61
C LYS A 184 -21.86 6.00 -0.81
N LYS A 185 -22.62 5.02 -1.31
CA LYS A 185 -22.62 4.72 -2.75
C LYS A 185 -22.84 6.07 -3.44
N ALA A 186 -21.95 6.44 -4.36
CA ALA A 186 -22.22 7.59 -5.21
C ALA A 186 -23.61 7.37 -5.84
N PRO A 187 -24.47 8.41 -5.88
CA PRO A 187 -25.77 8.30 -6.55
C PRO A 187 -25.60 7.92 -8.03
#